data_AF-A0A7X8G0U1-F1
#
_entry.id   AF-A0A7X8G0U1-F1
#
_cell.length_a   1.000
_cell.length_b   1.000
_cell.length_c   1.000
_cell.angle_alpha   90.00
_cell.angle_beta   90.00
_cell.angle_gamma   90.00
#
_symmetry.space_group_name_H-M   'P 1'
#
loop_
_entity.id
_entity.type
_entity.pdbx_description
1 polymer ?
#
loop_
_entity_poly.entity_id
_entity_poly.type
_entity_poly.pdbx_seq_one_letter_code
_entity_poly.pdbx_strand_id
1 'polypeptide(L)'
;IDFLLYAIPISIIGARAHYVIFSWDYYSQNLSQIINIRSGGLAIHGAIIAGIITGILFCKKRKINVLEILDLLIPSLALGQAIGRWGNFINQEAHGGPTDLPWGIIVDGQKVHPAFLYESIIDFCVFLFLIWFRKNKKASHGQILGLYLVLYSVGRFFIEGLRTDSLMFAGMRVAQLISIASIVIGAGLLIYIKKKKRSS
;
A
#
# COMPACT_ATOMS: atom_id res chain seq x y z
N ILE A 1 12.71 11.33 15.49
CA ILE A 1 12.51 10.58 16.75
C ILE A 1 11.13 10.91 17.35
N ASP A 2 10.69 12.17 17.32
CA ASP A 2 9.38 12.61 17.83
C ASP A 2 8.14 11.88 17.29
N PHE A 3 8.05 11.64 15.98
CA PHE A 3 6.84 11.02 15.38
C PHE A 3 6.63 9.58 15.87
N LEU A 4 7.69 8.78 15.93
CA LEU A 4 7.61 7.37 16.32
C LEU A 4 7.13 7.20 17.77
N LEU A 5 7.48 8.14 18.65
CA LEU A 5 7.01 8.17 20.04
C LEU A 5 5.49 8.31 20.16
N TYR A 6 4.84 8.98 19.21
CA TYR A 6 3.37 9.06 19.16
C TYR A 6 2.76 7.92 18.34
N ALA A 7 3.36 7.61 17.19
CA ALA A 7 2.81 6.65 16.25
C ALA A 7 2.75 5.22 16.82
N ILE A 8 3.81 4.76 17.50
CA ILE A 8 3.89 3.39 18.00
C ILE A 8 2.84 3.11 19.08
N PRO A 9 2.71 3.89 20.18
CA PRO A 9 1.69 3.65 21.20
C PRO A 9 0.27 3.74 20.65
N ILE A 10 -0.02 4.75 19.83
CA ILE A 10 -1.37 4.94 19.27
C ILE A 10 -1.73 3.82 18.29
N SER A 11 -0.77 3.31 17.52
CA SER A 11 -1.00 2.15 16.65
C SER A 11 -1.29 0.87 17.44
N ILE A 12 -0.63 0.65 18.58
CA ILE A 12 -0.94 -0.49 19.46
C ILE A 12 -2.37 -0.37 20.02
N ILE A 13 -2.76 0.83 20.48
CA ILE A 13 -4.12 1.10 20.95
C ILE A 13 -5.14 0.86 19.82
N GLY A 14 -4.87 1.35 18.62
CA GLY A 14 -5.71 1.13 17.44
C GLY A 14 -5.85 -0.35 17.07
N ALA A 15 -4.75 -1.10 17.10
CA ALA A 15 -4.77 -2.53 16.85
C ALA A 15 -5.64 -3.28 17.86
N ARG A 16 -5.58 -2.88 19.14
CA ARG A 16 -6.41 -3.47 20.18
C ARG A 16 -7.88 -3.11 20.01
N ALA A 17 -8.18 -1.83 19.81
CA ALA A 17 -9.54 -1.35 19.63
C ALA A 17 -10.22 -2.05 18.45
N HIS A 18 -9.53 -2.15 17.32
CA HIS A 18 -10.07 -2.87 16.15
C HIS A 18 -10.31 -4.35 16.45
N TYR A 19 -9.39 -5.03 17.14
CA TYR A 19 -9.59 -6.44 17.49
C TYR A 19 -10.82 -6.65 18.40
N VAL A 20 -10.99 -5.77 19.40
CA VAL A 20 -12.11 -5.80 20.34
C VAL A 20 -13.44 -5.53 19.65
N ILE A 21 -13.50 -4.54 18.75
CA ILE A 21 -14.72 -4.21 18.00
C ILE A 21 -15.19 -5.40 17.16
N PHE A 22 -14.27 -6.09 16.48
CA PHE A 22 -14.61 -7.26 15.66
C PHE A 22 -14.84 -8.54 16.47
N SER A 23 -14.49 -8.54 17.76
CA SER A 23 -14.71 -9.66 18.69
C SER A 23 -15.69 -9.26 19.81
N TRP A 24 -16.63 -8.36 19.52
CA TRP A 24 -17.44 -7.70 20.54
C TRP A 24 -18.30 -8.67 21.36
N ASP A 25 -18.77 -9.76 20.76
CA ASP A 25 -19.56 -10.78 21.46
C ASP A 25 -18.82 -11.35 22.69
N TYR A 26 -17.51 -11.56 22.57
CA TYR A 26 -16.66 -12.02 23.67
C TYR A 26 -16.37 -10.90 24.68
N TYR A 27 -16.02 -9.70 24.20
CA TYR A 27 -15.57 -8.60 25.07
C TYR A 27 -16.71 -7.87 25.78
N SER A 28 -17.92 -7.90 25.24
CA SER A 28 -19.13 -7.39 25.90
C SER A 28 -19.39 -8.09 27.24
N GLN A 29 -18.96 -9.34 27.37
CA GLN A 29 -19.07 -10.16 28.58
C GLN A 29 -17.77 -10.13 29.43
N ASN A 30 -16.66 -9.66 28.86
CA ASN A 30 -15.33 -9.69 29.47
C ASN A 30 -14.61 -8.32 29.36
N LEU A 31 -15.25 -7.26 29.87
CA LEU A 31 -14.78 -5.87 29.72
C LEU A 31 -13.36 -5.64 30.25
N SER A 32 -12.95 -6.33 31.33
CA SER A 32 -11.60 -6.23 31.90
C SER A 32 -10.52 -6.72 30.92
N GLN A 33 -10.85 -7.63 30.01
CA GLN A 33 -9.92 -8.16 29.02
C GLN A 33 -9.66 -7.17 27.89
N ILE A 34 -10.46 -6.12 27.69
CA ILE A 34 -10.27 -5.14 26.61
C ILE A 34 -8.88 -4.49 26.67
N ILE A 35 -8.38 -4.20 27.88
CA ILE A 35 -7.08 -3.52 28.08
C ILE A 35 -5.92 -4.54 28.11
N ASN A 36 -6.22 -5.83 28.25
CA ASN A 36 -5.20 -6.87 28.33
C ASN A 36 -4.56 -7.17 26.96
N ILE A 37 -3.56 -6.37 26.62
CA ILE A 37 -2.76 -6.51 25.39
C ILE A 37 -1.74 -7.67 25.45
N ARG A 38 -1.51 -8.28 26.62
CA ARG A 38 -0.51 -9.36 26.80
C ARG A 38 -1.04 -10.72 26.36
N SER A 39 -2.35 -10.91 26.39
CA SER A 39 -3.02 -12.15 25.97
C SER A 39 -3.17 -12.29 24.44
N GLY A 40 -2.49 -11.45 23.66
CA GLY A 40 -2.67 -11.37 22.21
C GLY A 40 -3.91 -10.57 21.82
N GLY A 41 -4.36 -10.72 20.57
CA GLY A 41 -5.53 -10.02 20.04
C GLY A 41 -5.25 -8.58 19.60
N LEU A 42 -4.35 -8.44 18.62
CA LEU A 42 -4.02 -7.16 17.97
C LEU A 42 -4.30 -7.30 16.47
N ALA A 43 -5.17 -6.44 15.94
CA ALA A 43 -5.50 -6.43 14.52
C ALA A 43 -4.59 -5.45 13.76
N ILE A 44 -3.87 -5.94 12.74
CA ILE A 44 -2.96 -5.12 11.94
C ILE A 44 -3.66 -3.93 11.25
N HIS A 45 -4.90 -4.13 10.80
CA HIS A 45 -5.74 -3.08 10.21
C HIS A 45 -5.94 -1.90 11.19
N GLY A 46 -6.18 -2.19 12.47
CA GLY A 46 -6.31 -1.17 13.50
C GLY A 46 -5.02 -0.39 13.75
N ALA A 47 -3.86 -1.06 13.74
CA ALA A 47 -2.56 -0.38 13.83
C ALA A 47 -2.35 0.57 12.65
N ILE A 48 -2.62 0.12 11.43
CA ILE A 48 -2.42 0.92 10.21
C ILE A 48 -3.31 2.17 10.24
N ILE A 49 -4.61 2.02 10.53
CA ILE A 49 -5.56 3.13 10.58
C ILE A 49 -5.13 4.17 11.63
N ALA A 50 -4.84 3.73 12.86
CA ALA A 50 -4.44 4.62 13.94
C ALA A 50 -3.08 5.29 13.66
N GLY A 51 -2.14 4.59 13.04
CA GLY A 51 -0.86 5.14 12.59
C GLY A 51 -1.03 6.24 11.54
N ILE A 52 -1.88 6.03 10.53
CA ILE A 52 -2.18 7.04 9.50
C ILE A 52 -2.83 8.28 10.12
N ILE A 53 -3.83 8.11 10.97
CA ILE A 53 -4.49 9.22 11.66
C ILE A 53 -3.48 10.01 12.48
N THR A 54 -2.62 9.31 13.23
CA THR A 54 -1.56 9.94 14.03
C THR A 54 -0.60 10.74 13.16
N GLY A 55 -0.18 10.20 12.01
CA GLY A 55 0.65 10.89 11.03
C GLY A 55 0.02 12.19 10.52
N ILE A 56 -1.25 12.15 10.15
CA ILE A 56 -1.99 13.33 9.66
C ILE A 56 -2.10 14.38 10.77
N LEU A 57 -2.47 13.98 12.00
CA LEU A 57 -2.60 14.90 13.13
C LEU A 57 -1.26 15.50 13.54
N PHE A 58 -0.18 14.71 13.52
CA PHE A 58 1.17 15.17 13.79
C PHE A 58 1.61 16.24 12.77
N CYS A 59 1.39 15.98 11.48
CA CYS A 59 1.68 16.94 10.42
C CYS A 59 0.88 18.24 10.61
N LYS A 60 -0.43 18.15 10.89
CA LYS A 60 -1.29 19.31 11.16
C LYS A 60 -0.79 20.12 12.36
N LYS A 61 -0.46 19.46 13.47
CA LYS A 61 0.01 20.13 14.70
C LYS A 61 1.36 20.83 14.49
N ARG A 62 2.23 20.27 13.66
CA ARG A 62 3.54 20.84 13.33
C ARG A 62 3.51 21.77 12.11
N LYS A 63 2.33 22.03 11.52
CA LYS A 63 2.16 22.82 10.28
C LYS A 63 2.99 22.30 9.09
N ILE A 64 3.24 21.00 9.06
CA ILE A 64 3.95 20.31 7.97
C ILE A 64 2.92 19.89 6.92
N ASN A 65 3.26 20.05 5.64
CA ASN A 65 2.40 19.60 4.56
C ASN A 65 2.39 18.07 4.48
N VAL A 66 1.23 17.45 4.68
CA VAL A 66 1.08 15.98 4.61
C VAL A 66 1.55 15.43 3.26
N LEU A 67 1.28 16.13 2.15
CA LEU A 67 1.69 15.68 0.82
C LEU A 67 3.21 15.66 0.64
N GLU A 68 3.94 16.54 1.34
CA GLU A 68 5.40 16.55 1.31
C GLU A 68 5.98 15.31 2.00
N ILE A 69 5.42 14.95 3.17
CA ILE A 69 5.80 13.73 3.88
C ILE A 69 5.45 12.48 3.06
N LEU A 70 4.27 12.45 2.45
CA LEU A 70 3.90 11.34 1.56
C LEU A 70 4.85 11.22 0.36
N ASP A 71 5.16 12.33 -0.32
CA ASP A 71 6.12 12.33 -1.43
C ASP A 71 7.52 11.86 -1.02
N LEU A 72 7.91 12.05 0.25
CA LEU A 72 9.16 11.53 0.80
C LEU A 72 9.12 10.01 1.02
N LEU A 73 7.99 9.48 1.49
CA LEU A 73 7.84 8.06 1.87
C LEU A 73 7.52 7.15 0.68
N ILE A 74 6.82 7.66 -0.33
CA ILE A 74 6.28 6.88 -1.45
C ILE A 74 7.36 6.11 -2.25
N PRO A 75 8.54 6.67 -2.57
CA PRO A 75 9.59 5.88 -3.22
C PRO A 75 10.04 4.67 -2.37
N SER A 76 10.17 4.86 -1.05
CA SER A 76 10.54 3.76 -0.14
C SER A 76 9.45 2.70 -0.08
N LEU A 77 8.17 3.08 -0.17
CA LEU A 77 7.05 2.15 -0.28
C LEU A 77 7.17 1.28 -1.54
N ALA A 78 7.39 1.90 -2.70
CA ALA A 78 7.57 1.18 -3.96
C ALA A 78 8.74 0.19 -3.90
N LEU A 79 9.88 0.59 -3.32
CA LEU A 79 11.01 -0.33 -3.10
C LEU A 79 10.64 -1.48 -2.15
N GLY A 80 9.94 -1.18 -1.06
CA GLY A 80 9.47 -2.18 -0.11
C GLY A 80 8.53 -3.20 -0.75
N GLN A 81 7.64 -2.76 -1.64
CA GLN A 81 6.77 -3.65 -2.42
C GLN A 81 7.60 -4.53 -3.37
N ALA A 82 8.55 -3.95 -4.10
CA ALA A 82 9.41 -4.68 -5.02
C ALA A 82 10.16 -5.83 -4.32
N ILE A 83 10.67 -5.59 -3.11
CA ILE A 83 11.35 -6.60 -2.29
C ILE A 83 10.32 -7.58 -1.70
N GLY A 84 9.22 -7.08 -1.15
CA GLY A 84 8.20 -7.90 -0.49
C GLY A 84 7.58 -8.97 -1.39
N ARG A 85 7.49 -8.72 -2.70
CA ARG A 85 7.00 -9.70 -3.69
C ARG A 85 7.81 -11.00 -3.73
N TRP A 86 9.08 -10.97 -3.34
CA TRP A 86 9.89 -12.20 -3.25
C TRP A 86 9.42 -13.14 -2.14
N GLY A 87 8.70 -12.63 -1.12
CA GLY A 87 8.01 -13.47 -0.16
C GLY A 87 6.95 -14.36 -0.82
N ASN A 88 6.23 -13.84 -1.83
CA ASN A 88 5.24 -14.64 -2.57
C ASN A 88 5.90 -15.78 -3.35
N PHE A 89 7.09 -15.55 -3.93
CA PHE A 89 7.86 -16.60 -4.61
C PHE A 89 8.28 -17.71 -3.64
N ILE A 90 8.83 -17.35 -2.48
CA ILE A 90 9.26 -18.32 -1.46
C ILE A 90 8.06 -19.12 -0.94
N ASN A 91 6.92 -18.46 -0.74
CA ASN A 91 5.68 -19.08 -0.27
C ASN A 91 4.89 -19.81 -1.37
N GLN A 92 5.34 -19.75 -2.63
CA GLN A 92 4.65 -20.31 -3.81
C GLN A 92 3.18 -19.83 -3.98
N GLU A 93 2.85 -18.65 -3.47
CA GLU A 93 1.50 -18.07 -3.53
C GLU A 93 1.42 -16.97 -4.59
N ALA A 94 0.20 -16.47 -4.86
CA ALA A 94 -0.01 -15.26 -5.67
C ALA A 94 0.60 -15.31 -7.08
N HIS A 95 0.74 -16.50 -7.65
CA HIS A 95 1.27 -16.73 -8.99
C HIS A 95 0.20 -16.50 -10.07
N GLY A 96 0.63 -16.42 -11.33
CA GLY A 96 -0.29 -16.28 -12.45
C GLY A 96 -0.82 -17.61 -12.96
N GLY A 97 -1.61 -17.56 -14.04
CA GLY A 97 -2.10 -18.77 -14.69
C GLY A 97 -1.00 -19.60 -15.37
N PRO A 98 -1.36 -20.79 -15.90
CA PRO A 98 -0.45 -21.65 -16.66
C PRO A 98 0.21 -20.92 -17.83
N THR A 99 1.47 -21.24 -18.13
CA THR A 99 2.22 -20.58 -19.20
C THR A 99 3.28 -21.48 -19.81
N ASP A 100 3.53 -21.30 -21.12
CA ASP A 100 4.61 -21.99 -21.83
C ASP A 100 5.88 -21.13 -21.95
N LEU A 101 5.83 -19.86 -21.53
CA LEU A 101 6.94 -18.90 -21.64
C LEU A 101 8.24 -19.41 -21.00
N PRO A 102 9.43 -19.12 -21.55
CA PRO A 102 10.69 -19.72 -21.09
C PRO A 102 11.11 -19.28 -19.68
N TRP A 103 10.57 -18.17 -19.17
CA TRP A 103 10.78 -17.67 -17.80
C TRP A 103 9.65 -18.04 -16.83
N GLY A 104 8.74 -18.94 -17.22
CA GLY A 104 7.73 -19.49 -16.31
C GLY A 104 8.37 -20.25 -15.14
N ILE A 105 7.75 -20.20 -13.96
CA ILE A 105 8.19 -20.93 -12.77
C ILE A 105 7.30 -22.15 -12.54
N ILE A 106 7.80 -23.17 -11.85
CA ILE A 106 7.00 -24.34 -11.45
C ILE A 106 6.40 -24.08 -10.06
N VAL A 107 5.08 -24.18 -9.96
CA VAL A 107 4.33 -24.19 -8.70
C VAL A 107 3.41 -25.42 -8.74
N ASP A 108 3.47 -26.27 -7.71
CA ASP A 108 2.67 -27.50 -7.61
C ASP A 108 2.71 -28.40 -8.87
N GLY A 109 3.88 -28.48 -9.52
CA GLY A 109 4.08 -29.30 -10.72
C GLY A 109 3.56 -28.68 -12.03
N GLN A 110 2.98 -27.48 -11.99
CA GLN A 110 2.53 -26.74 -13.17
C GLN A 110 3.42 -25.53 -13.46
N LYS A 111 3.71 -25.30 -14.74
CA LYS A 111 4.44 -24.11 -15.19
C LYS A 111 3.50 -22.91 -15.28
N VAL A 112 3.80 -21.86 -14.52
CA VAL A 112 2.94 -20.68 -14.36
C VAL A 112 3.67 -19.36 -14.58
N HIS A 113 2.90 -18.31 -14.87
CA HIS A 113 3.43 -16.94 -14.95
C HIS A 113 3.98 -16.51 -13.57
N PRO A 114 5.26 -16.07 -13.48
CA PRO A 114 5.82 -15.53 -12.24
C PRO A 114 5.29 -14.12 -11.97
N ALA A 115 4.01 -14.02 -11.57
CA ALA A 115 3.36 -12.73 -11.29
C ALA A 115 4.14 -11.89 -10.26
N PHE A 116 4.73 -12.54 -9.24
CA PHE A 116 5.59 -11.87 -8.25
C PHE A 116 6.75 -11.11 -8.92
N LEU A 117 7.38 -11.68 -9.96
CA LEU A 117 8.53 -11.11 -10.64
C LEU A 117 8.10 -9.92 -11.48
N TYR A 118 6.96 -10.05 -12.17
CA TYR A 118 6.38 -8.93 -12.92
C TYR A 118 6.07 -7.76 -11.98
N GLU A 119 5.47 -8.01 -10.81
CA GLU A 119 5.18 -6.96 -9.82
C GLU A 119 6.48 -6.35 -9.29
N SER A 120 7.45 -7.19 -8.91
CA SER A 120 8.74 -6.75 -8.38
C SER A 120 9.49 -5.83 -9.35
N ILE A 121 9.53 -6.19 -10.64
CA ILE A 121 10.17 -5.38 -11.69
C ILE A 121 9.43 -4.04 -11.86
N ILE A 122 8.10 -4.07 -11.97
CA ILE A 122 7.33 -2.83 -12.11
C ILE A 122 7.54 -1.91 -10.90
N ASP A 123 7.43 -2.44 -9.69
CA ASP A 123 7.59 -1.68 -8.45
C ASP A 123 8.99 -1.06 -8.35
N PHE A 124 10.03 -1.81 -8.75
CA PHE A 124 11.40 -1.31 -8.79
C PHE A 124 11.60 -0.24 -9.86
N CYS A 125 11.03 -0.43 -11.06
CA CYS A 125 11.05 0.60 -12.11
C CYS A 125 10.33 1.87 -11.69
N VAL A 126 9.17 1.75 -11.01
CA VAL A 126 8.45 2.87 -10.42
C VAL A 126 9.31 3.57 -9.38
N PHE A 127 9.95 2.83 -8.47
CA PHE A 127 10.89 3.40 -7.50
C PHE A 127 12.00 4.23 -8.18
N LEU A 128 12.71 3.65 -9.13
CA LEU A 128 13.79 4.32 -9.85
C LEU A 128 13.28 5.58 -10.57
N PHE A 129 12.13 5.49 -11.23
CA PHE A 129 11.50 6.61 -11.90
C PHE A 129 11.14 7.73 -10.93
N LEU A 130 10.54 7.41 -9.78
CA LEU A 130 10.14 8.42 -8.79
C LEU A 130 11.35 9.12 -8.16
N ILE A 131 12.43 8.38 -7.86
CA ILE A 131 13.69 8.98 -7.38
C ILE A 131 14.30 9.89 -8.44
N TRP A 132 14.35 9.43 -9.69
CA TRP A 132 14.84 10.23 -10.81
C TRP A 132 13.99 11.51 -11.01
N PHE A 133 12.66 11.38 -10.99
CA PHE A 133 11.75 12.50 -11.19
C PHE A 133 11.90 13.54 -10.07
N ARG A 134 11.95 13.09 -8.82
CA ARG A 134 12.14 13.95 -7.65
C ARG A 134 13.45 14.74 -7.75
N LYS A 135 14.55 14.08 -8.12
CA LYS A 135 15.87 14.71 -8.25
C LYS A 135 15.92 15.73 -9.39
N ASN A 136 15.34 15.41 -10.55
CA ASN A 136 15.55 16.18 -11.78
C ASN A 136 14.46 17.22 -12.10
N LYS A 137 13.23 17.08 -11.57
CA LYS A 137 12.09 17.90 -11.99
C LYS A 137 11.60 18.92 -10.95
N LYS A 138 12.31 19.07 -9.81
CA LYS A 138 11.89 19.91 -8.67
C LYS A 138 10.41 19.68 -8.34
N ALA A 139 10.10 18.42 -8.02
CA ALA A 139 8.73 17.98 -7.80
C ALA A 139 8.03 18.85 -6.73
N SER A 140 6.84 19.35 -7.07
CA SER A 140 5.96 20.05 -6.15
C SER A 140 5.23 19.07 -5.24
N HIS A 141 4.81 19.52 -4.05
CA HIS A 141 4.14 18.67 -3.06
C HIS A 141 2.93 17.93 -3.64
N GLY A 142 2.93 16.60 -3.50
CA GLY A 142 1.91 15.67 -3.98
C GLY A 142 2.16 15.10 -5.38
N GLN A 143 3.18 15.55 -6.10
CA GLN A 143 3.45 15.04 -7.45
C GLN A 143 4.01 13.63 -7.43
N ILE A 144 4.85 13.29 -6.45
CA ILE A 144 5.42 11.93 -6.35
C ILE A 144 4.32 10.94 -5.98
N LEU A 145 3.45 11.28 -5.03
CA LEU A 145 2.26 10.51 -4.68
C LEU A 145 1.35 10.30 -5.90
N GLY A 146 1.04 11.37 -6.65
CA GLY A 146 0.19 11.28 -7.83
C GLY A 146 0.78 10.39 -8.93
N LEU A 147 2.09 10.50 -9.19
CA LEU A 147 2.79 9.65 -10.14
C LEU A 147 2.80 8.18 -9.69
N TYR A 148 3.09 7.91 -8.42
CA TYR A 148 3.04 6.57 -7.87
C TYR A 148 1.65 5.95 -8.03
N LEU A 149 0.59 6.66 -7.62
CA LEU A 149 -0.79 6.17 -7.73
C LEU A 149 -1.16 5.78 -9.16
N VAL A 150 -0.69 6.52 -10.16
CA VAL A 150 -0.93 6.17 -11.57
C VAL A 150 -0.06 5.00 -12.00
N LEU A 151 1.27 5.11 -11.84
CA LEU A 151 2.22 4.16 -12.42
C LEU A 151 2.12 2.76 -11.80
N TYR A 152 2.06 2.69 -10.46
CA TYR A 152 1.88 1.42 -9.76
C TYR A 152 0.56 0.76 -10.16
N SER A 153 -0.53 1.53 -10.16
CA SER A 153 -1.87 1.00 -10.43
C SER A 153 -2.04 0.51 -11.87
N VAL A 154 -1.39 1.15 -12.84
CA VAL A 154 -1.39 0.64 -14.22
C VAL A 154 -0.74 -0.73 -14.28
N GLY A 155 0.45 -0.91 -13.69
CA GLY A 155 1.10 -2.21 -13.64
C GLY A 155 0.29 -3.26 -12.86
N ARG A 156 -0.23 -2.87 -11.70
CA ARG A 156 -1.08 -3.71 -10.85
C ARG A 156 -2.33 -4.17 -11.58
N PHE A 157 -2.97 -3.33 -12.39
CA PHE A 157 -4.17 -3.68 -13.15
C PHE A 157 -3.93 -4.83 -14.12
N PHE A 158 -2.81 -4.81 -14.85
CA PHE A 158 -2.46 -5.87 -15.80
C PHE A 158 -2.02 -7.16 -15.11
N ILE A 159 -1.18 -7.05 -14.08
CA ILE A 159 -0.68 -8.24 -13.38
C ILE A 159 -1.80 -8.94 -12.61
N GLU A 160 -2.71 -8.18 -12.01
CA GLU A 160 -3.90 -8.74 -11.37
C GLU A 160 -4.74 -9.55 -12.37
N GLY A 161 -4.76 -9.18 -13.66
CA GLY A 161 -5.42 -9.97 -14.70
C GLY A 161 -4.78 -11.35 -14.94
N LEU A 162 -3.49 -11.51 -14.64
CA LEU A 162 -2.76 -12.77 -14.80
C LEU A 162 -2.93 -13.71 -13.60
N ARG A 163 -3.28 -13.20 -12.42
CA ARG A 163 -3.39 -13.99 -11.19
C ARG A 163 -4.52 -15.01 -11.26
N THR A 164 -4.48 -16.03 -10.42
CA THR A 164 -5.55 -17.04 -10.31
C THR A 164 -6.34 -16.95 -9.00
N ASP A 165 -5.79 -16.26 -8.00
CA ASP A 165 -6.25 -16.22 -6.60
C ASP A 165 -6.87 -14.86 -6.20
N SER A 166 -7.35 -14.09 -7.17
CA SER A 166 -7.84 -12.74 -6.92
C SER A 166 -9.19 -12.71 -6.19
N LEU A 167 -9.31 -11.79 -5.23
CA LEU A 167 -10.59 -11.46 -4.62
C LEU A 167 -11.53 -10.82 -5.66
N MET A 168 -12.70 -11.41 -5.85
CA MET A 168 -13.71 -10.96 -6.80
C MET A 168 -14.80 -10.14 -6.11
N PHE A 169 -15.23 -9.06 -6.75
CA PHE A 169 -16.38 -8.25 -6.36
C PHE A 169 -17.14 -7.80 -7.60
N ALA A 170 -18.44 -8.08 -7.66
CA ALA A 170 -19.31 -7.73 -8.79
C ALA A 170 -18.77 -8.18 -10.18
N GLY A 171 -18.15 -9.37 -10.24
CA GLY A 171 -17.61 -9.92 -11.49
C GLY A 171 -16.25 -9.36 -11.91
N MET A 172 -15.67 -8.41 -11.15
CA MET A 172 -14.33 -7.86 -11.37
C MET A 172 -13.39 -8.18 -10.21
N ARG A 173 -12.09 -8.22 -10.49
CA ARG A 173 -11.08 -8.37 -9.44
C ARG A 173 -11.00 -7.07 -8.64
N VAL A 174 -11.07 -7.16 -7.31
CA VAL A 174 -11.06 -6.00 -6.41
C VAL A 174 -9.80 -5.14 -6.64
N ALA A 175 -8.64 -5.75 -6.88
CA ALA A 175 -7.42 -5.00 -7.14
C ALA A 175 -7.47 -4.21 -8.45
N GLN A 176 -8.23 -4.65 -9.47
CA GLN A 176 -8.45 -3.87 -10.69
C GLN A 176 -9.33 -2.65 -10.43
N LEU A 177 -10.40 -2.80 -9.64
CA LEU A 177 -11.26 -1.67 -9.22
C LEU A 177 -10.46 -0.63 -8.42
N ILE A 178 -9.67 -1.07 -7.45
CA ILE A 178 -8.79 -0.19 -6.66
C ILE A 178 -7.76 0.50 -7.57
N SER A 179 -7.21 -0.21 -8.56
CA SER A 179 -6.26 0.36 -9.51
C SER A 179 -6.90 1.48 -10.34
N ILE A 180 -8.11 1.27 -10.86
CA ILE A 180 -8.84 2.31 -11.61
C ILE A 180 -9.10 3.54 -10.74
N ALA A 181 -9.60 3.35 -9.52
CA ALA A 181 -9.85 4.46 -8.59
C ALA A 181 -8.56 5.23 -8.29
N SER A 182 -7.46 4.52 -8.06
CA SER A 182 -6.15 5.10 -7.76
C SER A 182 -5.58 5.89 -8.96
N ILE A 183 -5.77 5.40 -10.19
CA ILE A 183 -5.39 6.13 -11.41
C ILE A 183 -6.16 7.45 -11.51
N VAL A 184 -7.49 7.42 -11.31
CA VAL A 184 -8.34 8.62 -11.38
C VAL A 184 -7.94 9.64 -10.31
N ILE A 185 -7.73 9.20 -9.07
CA ILE A 185 -7.30 10.06 -7.95
C ILE A 185 -5.91 10.65 -8.23
N GLY A 186 -4.95 9.82 -8.66
CA GLY A 186 -3.58 10.24 -8.96
C GLY A 186 -3.53 11.25 -10.11
N ALA A 187 -4.25 10.99 -11.21
CA ALA A 187 -4.35 11.91 -12.35
C ALA A 187 -5.02 13.23 -11.95
N GLY A 188 -6.11 13.18 -11.18
CA GLY A 188 -6.79 14.36 -10.65
C GLY A 188 -5.86 15.23 -9.79
N LEU A 189 -5.09 14.61 -8.90
CA LEU A 189 -4.10 15.29 -8.07
C LEU A 189 -3.02 15.98 -8.92
N LEU A 190 -2.48 15.30 -9.93
CA LEU A 190 -1.47 15.87 -10.83
C LEU A 190 -2.01 17.07 -11.63
N ILE A 191 -3.24 16.98 -12.13
CA ILE A 191 -3.91 18.08 -12.84
C ILE A 191 -4.11 19.27 -11.91
N TYR A 192 -4.59 19.03 -10.68
CA TYR A 192 -4.80 20.07 -9.68
C TYR A 192 -3.50 20.82 -9.34
N ILE A 193 -2.41 20.08 -9.09
CA ILE A 193 -1.10 20.67 -8.78
C ILE A 193 -0.58 21.50 -9.96
N LYS A 194 -0.73 20.99 -11.20
CA LYS A 194 -0.30 21.71 -12.41
C LYS A 194 -1.07 23.01 -12.61
N LYS A 195 -2.39 23.02 -12.33
CA LYS A 195 -3.21 24.24 -12.40
C LYS A 195 -2.79 25.25 -11.33
N LYS A 196 -2.61 24.82 -10.08
CA LYS A 196 -2.18 25.69 -8.97
C LYS A 196 -0.82 26.36 -9.24
N LYS A 197 0.13 25.63 -9.84
CA LYS A 197 1.45 26.16 -10.21
C LYS A 197 1.41 27.19 -11.34
N ARG A 198 0.39 27.19 -12.19
CA ARG A 198 0.21 28.19 -13.26
C ARG A 198 -0.46 29.48 -12.76
N SER A 199 -1.20 29.41 -11.66
CA SER A 199 -1.91 30.54 -11.05
C SER A 199 -1.10 31.26 -9.96
N SER A 200 0.11 30.79 -9.66
CA SER A 200 1.05 31.37 -8.68
C SER A 200 2.30 31.83 -9.41
#